data_AF-A0A6B2VE26-F1
#
_entry.id   AF-A0A6B2VE26-F1
#
_cell.length_a   1.000
_cell.length_b   1.000
_cell.length_c   1.000
_cell.angle_alpha   90.00
_cell.angle_beta   90.00
_cell.angle_gamma   90.00
#
_symmetry.space_group_name_H-M   'P 1'
#
loop_
_entity.id
_entity.type
_entity.pdbx_description
1 polymer ?
#
loop_
_entity_poly.entity_id
_entity_poly.type
_entity_poly.pdbx_seq_one_letter_code
_entity_poly.pdbx_strand_id
1 'polypeptide(L)'
;MPRGRHRHSPPLHRLLPPSAIAGVSLVCAVGPWVFTAPALLRILAAAAAVTAIGGAIIMRRWDGQAGRQVADLTRARASDEWRFEERVAELESDLEESRELRGRLEQKLRAKRTELAGLRNEHAALLRRYATAETERASALEGRRLLEIEAAPDARALPAALAASAA
;
A
#
# COMPACT_ATOMS: atom_id res chain seq x y z
N MET A 1 8.39 4.83 8.51
CA MET A 1 9.18 5.07 9.74
C MET A 1 10.33 4.07 9.80
N PRO A 2 11.60 4.48 9.72
CA PRO A 2 12.71 3.61 10.07
C PRO A 2 13.13 3.87 11.52
N ARG A 3 12.62 3.05 12.45
CA ARG A 3 13.16 2.92 13.81
C ARG A 3 14.17 1.79 13.78
N GLY A 4 15.46 2.11 14.00
CA GLY A 4 16.48 1.06 14.04
C GLY A 4 17.93 1.50 13.83
N ARG A 5 18.28 2.78 14.01
CA ARG A 5 19.68 3.19 14.16
C ARG A 5 20.05 3.16 15.65
N HIS A 6 20.10 1.96 16.22
CA HIS A 6 20.56 1.80 17.59
C HIS A 6 21.64 0.72 17.67
N ARG A 7 22.79 1.19 18.18
CA ARG A 7 23.88 0.44 18.83
C ARG A 7 24.94 -0.14 17.89
N HIS A 8 25.61 0.77 17.18
CA HIS A 8 27.05 0.65 16.97
C HIS A 8 27.77 1.58 17.95
N SER A 9 27.63 1.30 19.25
CA SER A 9 28.58 1.79 20.24
C SER A 9 29.77 0.81 20.20
N PRO A 10 30.96 1.23 19.71
CA PRO A 10 32.14 0.37 19.75
C PRO A 10 32.40 0.01 21.21
N PRO A 11 32.49 -1.29 21.54
CA PRO A 11 32.50 -1.67 22.94
C PRO A 11 33.83 -1.29 23.57
N LEU A 12 33.77 -0.47 24.62
CA LEU A 12 34.92 -0.10 25.47
C LEU A 12 35.72 -1.32 25.98
N HIS A 13 35.12 -2.52 26.03
CA HIS A 13 35.81 -3.76 26.39
C HIS A 13 36.85 -4.23 25.35
N ARG A 14 36.85 -3.69 24.12
CA ARG A 14 37.88 -3.99 23.10
C ARG A 14 39.22 -3.26 23.36
N LEU A 15 39.23 -2.20 24.17
CA LEU A 15 40.46 -1.43 24.44
C LEU A 15 41.24 -1.93 25.67
N LEU A 16 40.60 -2.77 26.50
CA LEU A 16 41.24 -3.37 27.69
C LEU A 16 42.41 -4.32 27.35
N PRO A 17 42.33 -5.20 26.33
CA PRO A 17 43.45 -6.06 25.97
C PRO A 17 44.67 -5.31 25.42
N PRO A 18 44.53 -4.33 24.49
CA PRO A 18 45.66 -3.52 24.02
C PRO A 18 46.35 -2.72 25.13
N SER A 19 45.59 -2.11 26.04
CA SER A 19 46.15 -1.29 27.11
C SER A 19 46.96 -2.12 28.12
N ALA A 20 46.55 -3.36 28.39
CA ALA A 20 47.31 -4.27 29.25
C ALA A 20 48.68 -4.63 28.66
N ILE A 21 48.74 -4.89 27.35
CA ILE A 21 50.01 -5.20 26.65
C ILE A 21 50.94 -3.98 26.63
N ALA A 22 50.38 -2.78 26.41
CA ALA A 22 51.13 -1.53 26.48
C ALA A 22 51.68 -1.27 27.90
N GLY A 23 50.87 -1.53 28.94
CA GLY A 23 51.29 -1.40 30.34
C GLY A 23 52.45 -2.33 30.71
N VAL A 24 52.38 -3.61 30.31
CA VAL A 24 53.46 -4.57 30.59
C VAL A 24 54.74 -4.23 29.82
N SER A 25 54.63 -3.73 28.59
CA SER A 25 55.80 -3.28 27.80
C SER A 25 56.48 -2.06 28.41
N LEU A 26 55.70 -1.11 28.96
CA LEU A 26 56.24 0.07 29.65
C LEU A 26 56.97 -0.30 30.94
N VAL A 27 56.40 -1.23 31.73
CA VAL A 27 57.04 -1.75 32.96
C VAL A 27 58.36 -2.46 32.62
N CYS A 28 58.41 -3.20 31.51
CA CYS A 28 59.64 -3.81 31.02
C CYS A 28 60.69 -2.77 30.56
N ALA A 29 60.27 -1.68 29.91
CA ALA A 29 61.21 -0.66 29.43
C ALA A 29 61.84 0.18 30.56
N VAL A 30 61.13 0.39 31.66
CA VAL A 30 61.57 1.25 32.77
C VAL A 30 62.39 0.47 33.82
N GLY A 31 62.14 -0.83 34.00
CA GLY A 31 62.88 -1.69 34.93
C GLY A 31 64.42 -1.66 34.85
N PRO A 32 65.05 -1.69 33.65
CA PRO A 32 66.52 -1.70 33.55
C PRO A 32 67.20 -0.37 33.87
N TRP A 33 66.47 0.75 33.88
CA TRP A 33 67.04 2.06 34.25
C TRP A 33 67.36 2.17 35.76
N VAL A 34 66.87 1.24 36.57
CA VAL A 34 67.01 1.28 38.04
C VAL A 34 68.06 0.27 38.55
N PHE A 35 68.45 -0.76 37.77
CA PHE A 35 69.32 -1.83 38.26
C PHE A 35 70.34 -2.38 37.24
N THR A 36 71.60 -2.53 37.67
CA THR A 36 72.79 -2.80 36.82
C THR A 36 73.32 -4.25 36.88
N ALA A 37 72.51 -5.23 37.27
CA ALA A 37 72.95 -6.64 37.36
C ALA A 37 72.67 -7.46 36.08
N PRO A 38 73.62 -8.28 35.57
CA PRO A 38 73.48 -9.01 34.30
C PRO A 38 72.38 -10.09 34.30
N ALA A 39 72.02 -10.63 35.47
CA ALA A 39 70.88 -11.52 35.61
C ALA A 39 69.54 -10.81 35.32
N LEU A 40 69.42 -9.53 35.67
CA LEU A 40 68.22 -8.73 35.44
C LEU A 40 68.01 -8.40 33.97
N LEU A 41 69.10 -8.14 33.22
CA LEU A 41 69.03 -7.94 31.77
C LEU A 41 68.46 -9.16 31.04
N ARG A 42 68.81 -10.38 31.47
CA ARG A 42 68.28 -11.62 30.89
C ARG A 42 66.81 -11.84 31.23
N ILE A 43 66.41 -11.59 32.48
CA ILE A 43 65.02 -11.68 32.92
C ILE A 43 64.15 -10.68 32.13
N LEU A 44 64.67 -9.48 31.88
CA LEU A 44 63.97 -8.47 31.12
C LEU A 44 63.81 -8.83 29.65
N ALA A 45 64.87 -9.32 29.00
CA ALA A 45 64.80 -9.81 27.63
C ALA A 45 63.79 -10.96 27.49
N ALA A 46 63.75 -11.88 28.46
CA ALA A 46 62.75 -12.94 28.50
C ALA A 46 61.33 -12.38 28.65
N ALA A 47 61.13 -11.38 29.51
CA ALA A 47 59.83 -10.73 29.68
C ALA A 47 59.37 -9.99 28.40
N ALA A 48 60.27 -9.30 27.69
CA ALA A 48 59.98 -8.66 26.41
C ALA A 48 59.63 -9.68 25.30
N ALA A 49 60.27 -10.85 25.29
CA ALA A 49 59.91 -11.93 24.37
C ALA A 49 58.51 -12.47 24.67
N VAL A 50 58.17 -12.66 25.95
CA VAL A 50 56.84 -13.13 26.37
C VAL A 50 55.74 -12.12 26.00
N THR A 51 55.99 -10.82 26.15
CA THR A 51 55.02 -9.79 25.76
C THR A 51 54.82 -9.72 24.25
N ALA A 52 55.89 -9.83 23.46
CA ALA A 52 55.82 -9.88 22.00
C ALA A 52 55.03 -11.09 21.51
N ILE A 53 55.29 -12.28 22.09
CA ILE A 53 54.55 -13.51 21.76
C ILE A 53 53.07 -13.38 22.18
N GLY A 54 52.79 -12.83 23.36
CA GLY A 54 51.43 -12.56 23.82
C GLY A 54 50.66 -11.62 22.89
N GLY A 55 51.29 -10.52 22.46
CA GLY A 55 50.73 -9.57 21.51
C GLY A 55 50.43 -10.21 20.14
N ALA A 56 51.37 -11.02 19.63
CA ALA A 56 51.20 -11.75 18.37
C ALA A 56 50.03 -12.75 18.42
N ILE A 57 49.86 -13.47 19.54
CA ILE A 57 48.74 -14.40 19.72
C ILE A 57 47.40 -13.66 19.78
N ILE A 58 47.33 -12.51 20.47
CA ILE A 58 46.11 -11.71 20.58
C ILE A 58 45.71 -11.17 19.21
N MET A 59 46.65 -10.58 18.45
CA MET A 59 46.39 -10.13 17.07
C MET A 59 45.87 -11.28 16.20
N ARG A 60 46.52 -12.44 16.25
CA ARG A 60 46.10 -13.60 15.44
C ARG A 60 44.72 -14.13 15.83
N ARG A 61 44.36 -14.06 17.11
CA ARG A 61 42.99 -14.41 17.56
C ARG A 61 41.96 -13.37 17.11
N TRP A 62 42.32 -12.09 17.11
CA TRP A 62 41.44 -11.00 16.69
C TRP A 62 41.14 -11.05 15.20
N ASP A 63 42.14 -11.30 14.36
CA ASP A 63 41.96 -11.44 12.91
C ASP A 63 40.97 -12.57 12.59
N GLY A 64 41.08 -13.71 13.28
CA GLY A 64 40.16 -14.82 13.13
C GLY A 64 38.73 -14.53 13.59
N GLN A 65 38.56 -13.79 14.69
CA GLN A 65 37.24 -13.41 15.20
C GLN A 65 36.55 -12.34 14.34
N ALA A 66 37.31 -11.37 13.82
CA ALA A 66 36.79 -10.36 12.91
C ALA A 66 36.31 -10.97 11.59
N GLY A 67 37.06 -11.91 11.01
CA GLY A 67 36.66 -12.61 9.79
C GLY A 67 35.36 -13.40 9.94
N ARG A 68 35.19 -14.10 11.08
CA ARG A 68 33.94 -14.83 11.37
C ARG A 68 32.74 -13.90 11.50
N GLN A 69 32.88 -12.79 12.21
CA GLN A 69 31.78 -11.82 12.37
C GLN A 69 31.36 -11.20 11.03
N VAL A 70 32.30 -10.90 10.14
CA VAL A 70 31.97 -10.38 8.79
C VAL A 70 31.28 -11.44 7.95
N ALA A 71 31.72 -12.70 8.01
CA ALA A 71 31.05 -13.81 7.32
C ALA A 71 29.61 -14.02 7.84
N ASP A 72 29.40 -13.94 9.14
CA ASP A 72 28.07 -14.09 9.73
C ASP A 72 27.15 -12.90 9.39
N LEU A 73 27.68 -11.66 9.41
CA LEU A 73 26.93 -10.46 9.02
C LEU A 73 26.58 -10.46 7.53
N THR A 74 27.48 -10.92 6.66
CA THR A 74 27.21 -11.02 5.21
C THR A 74 26.17 -12.10 4.92
N ARG A 75 26.22 -13.25 5.61
CA ARG A 75 25.17 -14.27 5.55
C ARG A 75 23.83 -13.76 6.05
N ALA A 76 23.81 -13.04 7.17
CA ALA A 76 22.58 -12.45 7.71
C ALA A 76 21.97 -11.43 6.72
N ARG A 77 22.80 -10.55 6.14
CA ARG A 77 22.35 -9.60 5.11
C ARG A 77 21.78 -10.30 3.88
N ALA A 78 22.43 -11.35 3.40
CA ALA A 78 21.92 -12.13 2.26
C ALA A 78 20.57 -12.78 2.58
N SER A 79 20.39 -13.29 3.81
CA SER A 79 19.10 -13.83 4.24
C SER A 79 18.02 -12.75 4.39
N ASP A 80 18.39 -11.56 4.82
CA ASP A 80 17.45 -10.44 4.94
C ASP A 80 17.00 -9.96 3.56
N GLU A 81 17.94 -9.80 2.62
CA GLU A 81 17.63 -9.43 1.23
C GLU A 81 16.65 -10.41 0.61
N TRP A 82 16.89 -11.71 0.75
CA TRP A 82 15.97 -12.73 0.24
C TRP A 82 14.56 -12.63 0.84
N ARG A 83 14.45 -12.33 2.14
CA ARG A 83 13.15 -12.09 2.81
C ARG A 83 12.48 -10.80 2.36
N PHE A 84 13.26 -9.77 2.03
CA PHE A 84 12.73 -8.53 1.48
C PHE A 84 12.20 -8.76 0.06
N GLU A 85 12.96 -9.46 -0.78
CA GLU A 85 12.52 -9.85 -2.12
C GLU A 85 11.22 -10.67 -2.07
N GLU A 86 11.13 -11.63 -1.17
CA GLU A 86 9.91 -12.44 -0.98
C GLU A 86 8.70 -11.59 -0.57
N ARG A 87 8.88 -10.67 0.39
CA ARG A 87 7.81 -9.73 0.80
C ARG A 87 7.42 -8.76 -0.30
N VAL A 88 8.37 -8.34 -1.13
CA VAL A 88 8.08 -7.48 -2.27
C VAL A 88 7.24 -8.23 -3.30
N ALA A 89 7.60 -9.48 -3.61
CA ALA A 89 6.83 -10.33 -4.51
C ALA A 89 5.40 -10.59 -3.99
N GLU A 90 5.23 -10.83 -2.69
CA GLU A 90 3.91 -10.99 -2.06
C GLU A 90 3.06 -9.72 -2.20
N LEU A 91 3.63 -8.54 -1.92
CA LEU A 91 2.93 -7.26 -2.08
C LEU A 91 2.58 -6.93 -3.53
N GLU A 92 3.44 -7.28 -4.48
CA GLU A 92 3.16 -7.13 -5.91
C GLU A 92 1.99 -8.01 -6.34
N SER A 93 1.95 -9.27 -5.89
CA SER A 93 0.83 -10.19 -6.12
C SER A 93 -0.48 -9.66 -5.53
N ASP A 94 -0.47 -9.20 -4.28
CA ASP A 94 -1.65 -8.61 -3.63
C ASP A 94 -2.15 -7.36 -4.36
N LEU A 95 -1.24 -6.54 -4.88
CA LEU A 95 -1.59 -5.37 -5.68
C LEU A 95 -2.26 -5.77 -6.99
N GLU A 96 -1.75 -6.80 -7.67
CA GLU A 96 -2.37 -7.34 -8.88
C GLU A 96 -3.77 -7.88 -8.60
N GLU A 97 -3.95 -8.69 -7.54
CA GLU A 97 -5.27 -9.19 -7.13
C GLU A 97 -6.24 -8.04 -6.84
N SER A 98 -5.78 -7.01 -6.11
CA SER A 98 -6.62 -5.85 -5.81
C SER A 98 -7.05 -5.08 -7.07
N ARG A 99 -6.16 -4.99 -8.09
CA ARG A 99 -6.45 -4.35 -9.37
C ARG A 99 -7.47 -5.16 -10.16
N GLU A 100 -7.35 -6.48 -10.18
CA GLU A 100 -8.34 -7.34 -10.79
C GLU A 100 -9.71 -7.20 -10.14
N LEU A 101 -9.78 -7.22 -8.81
CA LEU A 101 -11.03 -7.04 -8.08
C LEU A 101 -11.68 -5.68 -8.38
N ARG A 102 -10.89 -4.61 -8.41
CA ARG A 102 -11.36 -3.28 -8.82
C ARG A 102 -11.93 -3.29 -10.23
N GLY A 103 -11.22 -3.89 -11.19
CA GLY A 103 -11.70 -4.03 -12.58
C GLY A 103 -13.03 -4.79 -12.67
N ARG A 104 -13.16 -5.92 -11.95
CA ARG A 104 -14.40 -6.70 -11.89
C ARG A 104 -15.56 -5.91 -11.29
N LEU A 105 -15.31 -5.13 -10.22
CA LEU A 105 -16.33 -4.28 -9.60
C LEU A 105 -16.76 -3.14 -10.51
N GLU A 106 -15.81 -2.49 -11.20
CA GLU A 106 -16.12 -1.45 -12.17
C GLU A 106 -16.98 -1.97 -13.32
N GLN A 107 -16.67 -3.15 -13.86
CA GLN A 107 -17.48 -3.79 -14.90
C GLN A 107 -18.90 -4.07 -14.41
N LYS A 108 -19.05 -4.64 -13.21
CA LYS A 108 -20.37 -4.87 -12.60
C LYS A 108 -21.15 -3.56 -12.40
N LEU A 109 -20.47 -2.51 -11.95
CA LEU A 109 -21.08 -1.20 -11.74
C LEU A 109 -21.53 -0.57 -13.06
N ARG A 110 -20.72 -0.69 -14.12
CA ARG A 110 -21.10 -0.25 -15.48
C ARG A 110 -22.31 -1.04 -15.99
N ALA A 111 -22.33 -2.36 -15.82
CA ALA A 111 -23.47 -3.20 -16.20
C ALA A 111 -24.76 -2.80 -15.46
N LYS A 112 -24.69 -2.53 -14.15
CA LYS A 112 -25.85 -2.05 -13.37
C LYS A 112 -26.33 -0.66 -13.79
N ARG A 113 -25.41 0.24 -14.17
CA ARG A 113 -25.79 1.55 -14.72
C ARG A 113 -26.52 1.40 -16.05
N THR A 114 -26.07 0.50 -16.94
CA THR A 114 -26.75 0.26 -18.21
C THR A 114 -28.10 -0.43 -18.03
N GLU A 115 -28.21 -1.38 -17.10
CA GLU A 115 -29.50 -2.01 -16.74
C GLU A 115 -30.51 -0.97 -16.22
N LEU A 116 -30.09 -0.07 -15.31
CA LEU A 116 -30.95 0.99 -14.79
C LEU A 116 -31.39 1.98 -15.87
N ALA A 117 -30.49 2.34 -16.79
CA ALA A 117 -30.85 3.17 -17.93
C ALA A 117 -31.86 2.47 -18.85
N GLY A 118 -31.68 1.16 -19.08
CA GLY A 118 -32.62 0.32 -19.82
C GLY A 118 -34.01 0.33 -19.20
N LEU A 119 -34.12 0.02 -17.89
CA LEU A 119 -35.40 0.01 -17.17
C LEU A 119 -36.10 1.38 -17.18
N ARG A 120 -35.34 2.47 -17.08
CA ARG A 120 -35.89 3.84 -17.18
C ARG A 120 -36.45 4.12 -18.58
N ASN A 121 -35.77 3.65 -19.62
CA ASN A 121 -36.24 3.79 -21.00
C ASN A 121 -37.49 2.94 -21.27
N GLU A 122 -37.54 1.72 -20.74
CA GLU A 122 -38.72 0.86 -20.81
C GLU A 122 -39.92 1.50 -20.09
N HIS A 123 -39.71 2.05 -18.90
CA HIS A 123 -40.76 2.76 -18.16
C HIS A 123 -41.28 3.99 -18.93
N ALA A 124 -40.38 4.79 -19.53
CA ALA A 124 -40.77 5.92 -20.37
C ALA A 124 -41.54 5.46 -21.63
N ALA A 125 -41.16 4.34 -22.23
CA ALA A 125 -41.86 3.78 -23.37
C ALA A 125 -43.27 3.29 -22.99
N LEU A 126 -43.44 2.65 -21.83
CA LEU A 126 -44.73 2.22 -21.30
C LEU A 126 -45.66 3.41 -21.05
N LEU A 127 -45.16 4.49 -20.43
CA LEU A 127 -45.95 5.71 -20.19
C LEU A 127 -46.42 6.36 -21.49
N ARG A 128 -45.57 6.42 -22.52
CA ARG A 128 -45.97 6.92 -23.84
C ARG A 128 -47.07 6.08 -24.47
N ARG A 129 -46.95 4.75 -24.42
CA ARG A 129 -47.97 3.81 -24.95
C ARG A 129 -49.29 3.90 -24.19
N TYR A 130 -49.25 4.08 -22.87
CA TYR A 130 -50.45 4.28 -22.08
C TYR A 130 -51.13 5.61 -22.40
N ALA A 131 -50.35 6.69 -22.51
CA ALA A 131 -50.87 8.00 -22.88
C ALA A 131 -51.50 7.98 -24.29
N THR A 132 -50.86 7.34 -25.27
CA THR A 132 -51.43 7.20 -26.62
C THR A 132 -52.72 6.41 -26.61
N ALA A 133 -52.77 5.27 -25.89
CA ALA A 133 -53.98 4.47 -25.76
C ALA A 133 -55.12 5.26 -25.11
N GLU A 134 -54.83 6.11 -24.13
CA GLU A 134 -55.84 6.93 -23.47
C GLU A 134 -56.33 8.09 -24.37
N THR A 135 -55.44 8.73 -25.14
CA THR A 135 -55.85 9.72 -26.15
C THR A 135 -56.68 9.10 -27.27
N GLU A 136 -56.35 7.88 -27.70
CA GLU A 136 -57.12 7.14 -28.70
C GLU A 136 -58.53 6.82 -28.17
N ARG A 137 -58.65 6.37 -26.91
CA ARG A 137 -59.95 6.16 -26.25
C ARG A 137 -60.78 7.44 -26.17
N ALA A 138 -60.18 8.56 -25.75
CA ALA A 138 -60.87 9.85 -25.68
C ALA A 138 -61.35 10.30 -27.08
N SER A 139 -60.47 10.23 -28.08
CA SER A 139 -60.79 10.59 -29.46
C SER A 139 -61.90 9.72 -30.07
N ALA A 140 -61.95 8.43 -29.74
CA ALA A 140 -63.02 7.53 -30.18
C ALA A 140 -64.38 7.88 -29.54
N LEU A 141 -64.40 8.31 -28.27
CA LEU A 141 -65.62 8.78 -27.61
C LEU A 141 -66.10 10.12 -28.17
N GLU A 142 -65.19 11.06 -28.42
CA GLU A 142 -65.51 12.34 -29.07
C GLU A 142 -65.99 12.14 -30.50
N GLY A 143 -65.34 11.26 -31.27
CA GLY A 143 -65.78 10.90 -32.62
C GLY A 143 -67.19 10.32 -32.62
N ARG A 144 -67.53 9.44 -31.67
CA ARG A 144 -68.91 8.94 -31.50
C ARG A 144 -69.89 10.07 -31.17
N ARG A 145 -69.55 11.00 -30.28
CA ARG A 145 -70.39 12.16 -29.94
C ARG A 145 -70.63 13.06 -31.16
N LEU A 146 -69.59 13.34 -31.96
CA LEU A 146 -69.73 14.14 -33.17
C LEU A 146 -70.65 13.46 -34.19
N LEU A 147 -70.52 12.14 -34.35
CA LEU A 147 -71.40 11.36 -35.22
C LEU A 147 -72.86 11.37 -34.73
N GLU A 148 -73.11 11.33 -33.41
CA GLU A 148 -74.46 11.47 -32.85
C GLU A 148 -75.05 12.87 -33.10
N ILE A 149 -74.24 13.93 -33.01
CA ILE A 149 -74.66 15.32 -33.30
C ILE A 149 -74.98 15.47 -34.79
N GLU A 150 -74.16 14.92 -35.68
CA GLU A 150 -74.37 15.00 -37.14
C GLU A 150 -75.53 14.10 -37.63
N ALA A 151 -75.74 12.95 -36.99
CA ALA A 151 -76.86 12.04 -37.28
C ALA A 151 -78.18 12.44 -36.60
N ALA A 152 -78.16 13.40 -35.66
CA ALA A 152 -79.38 13.97 -35.11
C ALA A 152 -80.14 14.68 -36.24
N PRO A 153 -81.42 14.33 -36.52
CA PRO A 153 -82.18 14.99 -37.56
C PRO A 153 -82.31 16.48 -37.22
N ASP A 154 -82.12 17.33 -38.22
CA ASP A 154 -82.21 18.79 -38.16
C ASP A 154 -83.58 19.21 -37.61
N ALA A 155 -83.69 19.27 -36.28
CA ALA A 155 -84.93 19.46 -35.57
C ALA A 155 -85.25 20.96 -35.54
N ARG A 156 -85.83 21.42 -36.65
CA ARG A 156 -86.68 22.61 -36.81
C ARG A 156 -85.98 23.94 -36.55
N ALA A 157 -85.70 24.64 -37.65
CA ALA A 157 -85.88 26.09 -37.71
C ALA A 157 -87.26 26.44 -37.11
N LEU A 158 -87.26 27.01 -35.90
CA LEU A 158 -88.42 27.69 -35.36
C LEU A 158 -88.70 28.90 -36.26
N PRO A 159 -89.88 29.02 -36.91
CA PRO A 159 -90.21 30.23 -37.63
C PRO A 159 -90.26 31.37 -36.62
N ALA A 160 -89.57 32.47 -36.94
CA ALA A 160 -89.66 33.72 -36.19
C ALA A 160 -91.13 34.09 -36.02
N ALA A 161 -91.58 34.19 -34.77
CA ALA A 161 -92.93 34.63 -34.45
C ALA A 161 -93.10 36.09 -34.91
N LEU A 162 -93.75 36.27 -36.05
CA LEU A 162 -94.27 37.54 -36.53
C LEU A 162 -95.75 37.59 -36.16
N ALA A 163 -96.08 38.32 -35.09
CA ALA A 163 -97.38 38.91 -34.68
C ALA A 163 -97.39 39.06 -33.14
N ALA A 164 -97.82 40.14 -32.50
CA ALA A 164 -98.81 41.12 -32.91
C ALA A 164 -98.64 42.48 -32.19
N SER A 165 -99.06 43.52 -32.90
CA SER A 165 -99.38 44.86 -32.43
C SER A 165 -100.43 44.90 -31.32
N ALA A 166 -100.22 45.77 -30.33
CA ALA A 166 -101.22 46.59 -29.62
C ALA A 166 -100.40 47.64 -28.85
N ALA A 167 -100.36 48.90 -29.32
CA ALA A 167 -101.27 49.98 -28.90
C ALA A 167 -101.01 50.42 -27.45
#